data_AF-A0A531K039-F1
#
_entry.id   AF-A0A531K039-F1
#
_cell.length_a   1.000
_cell.length_b   1.000
_cell.length_c   1.000
_cell.angle_alpha   90.00
_cell.angle_beta   90.00
_cell.angle_gamma   90.00
#
_symmetry.space_group_name_H-M   'P 1'
#
loop_
_entity.id
_entity.type
_entity.pdbx_description
1 polymer ?
#
loop_
_entity_poly.entity_id
_entity_poly.type
_entity_poly.pdbx_seq_one_letter_code
_entity_poly.pdbx_strand_id
1 'polypeptide(L)'
;ALPGPFGVETMSFIGPTTMTGWKDVALRERLEASTGLPAFFETDMAAAAMGERLYGLGTGYSEYYYLYFGVGLGGVMVHDGSALRGAWGNAGEIGHIPVVPGGEPCPCGNRGCLERYLSLEALRRR
;
A
#
# COMPACT_ATOMS: atom_id res chain seq x y z
N ALA A 1 9.41 5.06 5.03
CA ALA A 1 8.18 4.47 4.50
C ALA A 1 7.31 5.59 3.93
N LEU A 2 6.63 5.36 2.80
CA LEU A 2 5.83 6.37 2.09
C LEU A 2 4.56 5.72 1.53
N PRO A 3 3.47 6.48 1.27
CA PRO A 3 2.32 5.93 0.55
C PRO A 3 2.73 5.35 -0.81
N GLY A 4 2.22 4.17 -1.13
CA GLY A 4 2.48 3.47 -2.39
C GLY A 4 1.37 3.67 -3.44
N PRO A 5 1.49 2.98 -4.59
CA PRO A 5 2.61 2.11 -4.98
C PRO A 5 3.77 2.88 -5.67
N PHE A 6 4.95 2.26 -5.83
CA PHE A 6 6.12 2.91 -6.47
C PHE A 6 6.45 2.29 -7.83
N GLY A 7 6.84 3.12 -8.80
CA GLY A 7 7.41 2.63 -10.06
C GLY A 7 6.47 1.79 -10.93
N VAL A 8 5.17 1.80 -10.66
CA VAL A 8 4.16 1.08 -11.44
C VAL A 8 3.56 1.98 -12.50
N GLU A 9 3.60 1.55 -13.76
CA GLU A 9 2.94 2.24 -14.87
C GLU A 9 1.47 1.80 -15.07
N THR A 10 0.99 0.76 -14.38
CA THR A 10 -0.39 0.26 -14.56
C THR A 10 -1.12 -0.06 -13.25
N MET A 11 -2.44 0.20 -13.30
CA MET A 11 -3.49 0.19 -12.28
C MET A 11 -3.27 1.08 -11.03
N SER A 12 -3.96 2.21 -11.10
CA SER A 12 -4.39 3.12 -10.02
C SER A 12 -3.32 3.87 -9.24
N PHE A 13 -2.55 4.67 -9.95
CA PHE A 13 -2.00 5.93 -9.44
C PHE A 13 -3.08 7.04 -9.37
N ILE A 14 -4.38 6.72 -9.27
CA ILE A 14 -5.45 7.72 -9.28
C ILE A 14 -6.23 7.63 -7.97
N GLY A 15 -5.79 8.41 -6.98
CA GLY A 15 -6.43 8.52 -5.68
C GLY A 15 -5.86 9.70 -4.89
N PRO A 16 -6.47 10.07 -3.75
CA PRO A 16 -6.00 11.18 -2.92
C PRO A 16 -4.59 10.95 -2.33
N THR A 17 -4.10 9.71 -2.36
CA THR A 17 -2.77 9.29 -1.87
C THR A 17 -1.69 9.35 -2.94
N THR A 18 -2.04 9.69 -4.18
CA THR A 18 -1.10 9.80 -5.29
C THR A 18 -0.08 10.92 -5.06
N MET A 19 1.20 10.56 -5.10
CA MET A 19 2.31 11.49 -4.96
C MET A 19 2.70 12.10 -6.33
N THR A 20 1.97 13.12 -6.76
CA THR A 20 2.29 13.86 -8.00
C THR A 20 3.71 14.41 -7.97
N GLY A 21 4.47 14.22 -9.05
CA GLY A 21 5.86 14.68 -9.17
C GLY A 21 6.90 13.73 -8.58
N TRP A 22 6.49 12.57 -8.04
CA TRP A 22 7.39 11.54 -7.54
C TRP A 22 7.72 10.45 -8.56
N LYS A 23 7.21 10.59 -9.80
CA LYS A 23 7.59 9.69 -10.90
C LYS A 23 9.09 9.86 -11.20
N ASP A 24 9.78 8.74 -11.35
CA ASP A 24 11.20 8.66 -11.74
C ASP A 24 12.17 9.42 -10.82
N VAL A 25 11.77 9.65 -9.57
CA VAL A 25 12.67 10.20 -8.55
C VAL A 25 13.63 9.10 -8.08
N ALA A 26 14.92 9.29 -8.35
CA ALA A 26 16.04 8.49 -7.84
C ALA A 26 16.23 8.68 -6.33
N LEU A 27 15.21 8.30 -5.54
CA LEU A 27 15.10 8.60 -4.12
C LEU A 27 16.22 7.95 -3.31
N ARG A 28 16.52 6.68 -3.61
CA ARG A 28 17.57 5.91 -2.94
C ARG A 28 18.93 6.59 -3.13
N GLU A 29 19.27 6.90 -4.37
CA GLU A 29 20.54 7.48 -4.76
C GLU A 29 20.72 8.86 -4.13
N ARG A 30 19.66 9.67 -4.11
CA ARG A 30 19.68 10.99 -3.46
C ARG A 30 19.87 10.88 -1.94
N LEU A 31 19.23 9.91 -1.28
CA LEU A 31 19.38 9.70 0.15
C LEU A 31 20.78 9.17 0.49
N GLU A 32 21.29 8.20 -0.28
CA GLU A 32 22.64 7.67 -0.11
C GLU A 32 23.71 8.76 -0.30
N ALA A 33 23.58 9.57 -1.36
CA ALA A 33 24.51 10.67 -1.64
C ALA A 33 24.50 11.76 -0.55
N SER A 34 23.33 12.07 0.02
CA SER A 34 23.18 13.12 1.02
C SER A 34 23.56 12.69 2.44
N THR A 35 23.46 11.39 2.74
CA THR A 35 23.71 10.87 4.10
C THR A 35 25.01 10.09 4.22
N GLY A 36 25.55 9.57 3.11
CA GLY A 36 26.66 8.62 3.13
C GLY A 36 26.29 7.24 3.70
N LEU A 37 25.00 6.95 3.88
CA LEU A 37 24.48 5.72 4.47
C LEU A 37 23.61 4.95 3.47
N PRO A 38 23.53 3.61 3.56
CA PRO A 38 22.59 2.83 2.76
C PRO A 38 21.14 3.30 2.98
N ALA A 39 20.40 3.51 1.90
CA ALA A 39 19.00 3.93 1.97
C ALA A 39 18.06 2.80 1.57
N PHE A 40 16.91 2.69 2.22
CA PHE A 40 15.86 1.75 1.86
C PHE A 40 14.53 2.48 1.87
N PHE A 41 13.64 2.12 0.94
CA PHE A 41 12.28 2.63 0.92
C PHE A 41 11.31 1.49 0.66
N GLU A 42 10.12 1.66 1.22
CA GLU A 42 9.03 0.70 1.19
C GLU A 42 7.72 1.45 1.41
N THR A 43 6.60 0.83 1.05
CA THR A 43 5.28 1.37 1.32
C THR A 43 5.07 1.46 2.83
N ASP A 44 4.29 2.43 3.26
CA ASP A 44 3.84 2.56 4.64
C ASP A 44 3.22 1.27 5.17
N MET A 45 2.37 0.61 4.37
CA MET A 45 1.73 -0.66 4.76
C MET A 45 2.73 -1.80 4.92
N ALA A 46 3.68 -1.99 4.00
CA ALA A 46 4.66 -3.06 4.11
C ALA A 46 5.67 -2.78 5.24
N ALA A 47 6.04 -1.52 5.45
CA ALA A 47 6.84 -1.14 6.61
C ALA A 47 6.10 -1.39 7.94
N ALA A 48 4.80 -1.10 8.01
CA ALA A 48 3.98 -1.38 9.18
C ALA A 48 3.86 -2.88 9.46
N ALA A 49 3.61 -3.69 8.43
CA ALA A 49 3.61 -5.15 8.54
C ALA A 49 4.96 -5.65 9.07
N MET A 50 6.09 -5.24 8.47
CA MET A 50 7.40 -5.64 8.97
C MET A 50 7.68 -5.14 10.40
N GLY A 51 7.14 -3.98 10.79
CA GLY A 51 7.15 -3.51 12.18
C GLY A 51 6.46 -4.49 13.13
N GLU A 52 5.26 -4.96 12.78
CA GLU A 52 4.57 -6.01 13.54
C GLU A 52 5.36 -7.32 13.59
N ARG A 53 6.04 -7.69 12.50
CA ARG A 53 6.89 -8.89 12.44
C ARG A 53 8.10 -8.80 13.36
N LEU A 54 8.68 -7.61 13.51
CA LEU A 54 9.93 -7.41 14.26
C LEU A 54 9.67 -7.14 15.74
N TYR A 55 8.61 -6.41 16.05
CA TYR A 55 8.40 -5.83 17.38
C TYR A 55 6.96 -5.96 17.90
N GLY A 56 6.03 -6.45 17.08
CA GLY A 56 4.60 -6.47 17.42
C GLY A 56 4.01 -7.87 17.50
N LEU A 57 2.72 -7.95 17.21
CA LEU A 57 1.93 -9.19 17.27
C LEU A 57 2.38 -10.21 16.22
N GLY A 58 3.02 -9.75 15.15
CA GLY A 58 3.57 -10.57 14.08
C GLY A 58 4.84 -11.35 14.46
N THR A 59 5.47 -11.10 15.61
CA THR A 59 6.78 -11.68 15.98
C THR A 59 6.82 -13.22 15.93
N GLY A 60 5.71 -13.88 16.26
CA GLY A 60 5.59 -15.36 16.26
C GLY A 60 5.09 -15.97 14.95
N TYR A 61 4.84 -15.16 13.91
CA TYR A 61 4.19 -15.59 12.69
C TYR A 61 5.07 -15.33 11.46
N SER A 62 5.25 -16.35 10.62
CA SER A 62 5.82 -16.20 9.27
C SER A 62 4.75 -15.92 8.22
N GLU A 63 3.49 -16.25 8.54
CA GLU A 63 2.33 -16.11 7.67
C GLU A 63 1.27 -15.25 8.35
N TYR A 64 0.98 -14.07 7.80
CA TYR A 64 -0.17 -13.28 8.22
C TYR A 64 -0.51 -12.22 7.18
N TYR A 65 -1.74 -11.71 7.25
CA TYR A 65 -2.16 -10.60 6.41
C TYR A 65 -2.36 -9.34 7.29
N TYR A 66 -1.59 -8.30 7.01
CA TYR A 66 -1.73 -7.01 7.67
C TYR A 66 -2.78 -6.18 6.92
N LEU A 67 -3.90 -5.85 7.57
CA LEU A 67 -4.93 -4.96 7.01
C LEU A 67 -4.68 -3.53 7.46
N TYR A 68 -4.65 -2.60 6.50
CA TYR A 68 -4.45 -1.19 6.77
C TYR A 68 -5.69 -0.39 6.39
N PHE A 69 -6.32 0.21 7.41
CA PHE A 69 -7.48 1.10 7.27
C PHE A 69 -7.02 2.55 7.36
N GLY A 70 -6.89 3.20 6.21
CA GLY A 70 -6.51 4.60 6.09
C GLY A 70 -7.59 5.42 5.39
N VAL A 71 -7.16 6.42 4.62
CA VAL A 71 -8.06 7.11 3.68
C VAL A 71 -8.72 6.09 2.73
N GLY A 72 -7.92 5.16 2.20
CA GLY A 72 -8.40 3.97 1.49
C GLY A 72 -8.30 2.69 2.34
N LEU A 73 -8.31 1.55 1.64
CA LEU A 73 -8.06 0.24 2.22
C LEU A 73 -6.93 -0.44 1.45
N GLY A 74 -5.96 -0.96 2.18
CA GLY A 74 -4.95 -1.84 1.59
C GLY A 74 -4.55 -2.92 2.56
N GLY A 75 -3.58 -3.73 2.14
CA GLY A 75 -2.99 -4.70 3.03
C GLY A 75 -1.73 -5.31 2.48
N VAL A 76 -1.09 -6.15 3.29
CA VAL A 76 0.16 -6.81 2.93
C VAL A 76 0.12 -8.23 3.44
N MET A 77 0.30 -9.19 2.55
CA MET A 77 0.57 -10.57 2.94
C MET A 77 2.04 -10.67 3.33
N VAL A 78 2.30 -11.14 4.54
CA VAL A 78 3.62 -11.59 4.97
C VAL A 78 3.66 -13.10 4.80
N HIS A 79 4.64 -13.56 4.02
CA HIS A 79 4.85 -14.96 3.68
C HIS A 79 6.33 -15.29 3.87
N ASP A 80 6.62 -16.41 4.54
CA ASP A 80 7.96 -16.78 4.99
C ASP A 80 8.67 -15.62 5.72
N GLY A 81 7.90 -14.85 6.49
CA GLY A 81 8.39 -13.71 7.27
C GLY A 81 8.74 -12.47 6.45
N SER A 82 8.43 -12.42 5.15
CA SER A 82 8.69 -11.27 4.27
C SER A 82 7.41 -10.72 3.66
N ALA A 83 7.33 -9.40 3.48
CA ALA A 83 6.22 -8.76 2.79
C ALA A 83 6.18 -9.16 1.31
N LEU A 84 5.06 -9.74 0.86
CA LEU A 84 4.82 -10.05 -0.53
C LEU A 84 4.45 -8.78 -1.30
N ARG A 85 5.33 -8.42 -2.24
CA ARG A 85 5.17 -7.24 -3.10
C ARG A 85 4.39 -7.53 -4.40
N GLY A 86 4.39 -8.78 -4.85
CA GLY A 86 3.93 -9.15 -6.19
C GLY A 86 4.87 -8.67 -7.30
N ALA A 87 4.53 -8.97 -8.56
CA ALA A 87 5.39 -8.68 -9.70
C ALA A 87 5.73 -7.18 -9.82
N TRP A 88 4.76 -6.31 -9.55
CA TRP A 88 4.88 -4.86 -9.75
C TRP A 88 4.78 -4.04 -8.47
N GLY A 89 4.97 -4.66 -7.30
CA GLY A 89 5.00 -3.92 -6.03
C GLY A 89 3.63 -3.44 -5.53
N ASN A 90 2.54 -3.92 -6.11
CA ASN A 90 1.16 -3.51 -5.82
C ASN A 90 0.26 -4.68 -5.39
N ALA A 91 0.81 -5.79 -4.89
CA ALA A 91 0.01 -6.92 -4.40
C ALA A 91 -0.94 -6.57 -3.25
N GLY A 92 -0.71 -5.44 -2.59
CA GLY A 92 -1.50 -4.95 -1.46
C GLY A 92 -2.76 -4.17 -1.79
N GLU A 93 -3.06 -3.93 -3.07
CA GLU A 93 -4.16 -3.09 -3.56
C GLU A 93 -5.55 -3.78 -3.46
N ILE A 94 -5.81 -4.47 -2.35
CA ILE A 94 -7.07 -5.20 -2.11
C ILE A 94 -8.28 -4.27 -2.02
N GLY A 95 -8.08 -2.99 -1.69
CA GLY A 95 -9.12 -1.98 -1.68
C GLY A 95 -9.81 -1.81 -3.03
N HIS A 96 -9.10 -2.09 -4.13
CA HIS A 96 -9.62 -1.93 -5.48
C HIS A 96 -10.31 -3.16 -6.05
N ILE A 97 -10.41 -4.27 -5.29
CA ILE A 97 -11.19 -5.45 -5.69
C ILE A 97 -12.68 -5.06 -5.80
N PRO A 98 -13.34 -5.24 -6.96
CA PRO A 98 -14.76 -4.97 -7.10
C PRO A 98 -15.59 -6.01 -6.34
N VAL A 99 -16.29 -5.59 -5.29
CA VAL A 99 -17.14 -6.47 -4.44
C VAL A 99 -18.62 -6.14 -4.53
N VAL A 100 -18.99 -4.96 -5.04
CA VAL A 100 -20.38 -4.55 -5.29
C VAL A 100 -20.59 -4.24 -6.77
N PRO A 101 -21.10 -5.18 -7.58
CA PRO A 101 -21.38 -4.94 -9.00
C PRO A 101 -22.25 -3.69 -9.21
N GLY A 102 -21.81 -2.79 -10.10
CA GLY A 102 -22.53 -1.54 -10.39
C GLY A 102 -22.48 -0.49 -9.26
N GLY A 103 -21.72 -0.73 -8.20
CA GLY A 103 -21.66 0.11 -7.01
C GLY A 103 -21.04 1.51 -7.20
N GLU A 104 -20.63 2.11 -6.08
CA GLU A 104 -20.01 3.44 -6.05
C GLU A 104 -18.83 3.56 -7.02
N PRO A 105 -18.69 4.71 -7.71
CA PRO A 105 -17.48 4.99 -8.50
C PRO A 105 -16.25 5.03 -7.59
N CYS A 106 -15.15 4.45 -8.05
CA CYS A 106 -13.86 4.50 -7.38
C CYS A 106 -12.90 5.38 -8.18
N PRO A 107 -12.07 6.23 -7.53
CA PRO A 107 -11.05 7.03 -8.20
C PRO A 107 -10.11 6.22 -9.11
N CYS A 108 -9.93 4.93 -8.82
CA CYS A 108 -9.12 4.03 -9.66
C CYS A 108 -9.67 3.79 -11.07
N GLY A 109 -10.91 4.22 -11.35
CA GLY A 109 -11.61 4.04 -12.62
C GLY A 109 -12.62 2.89 -12.61
N ASN A 110 -12.54 1.98 -11.64
CA ASN A 110 -13.53 0.92 -11.45
C ASN A 110 -14.79 1.41 -10.71
N ARG A 111 -15.75 0.51 -10.53
CA ARG A 111 -16.94 0.70 -9.69
C ARG A 111 -17.07 -0.44 -8.70
N GLY A 112 -17.55 -0.13 -7.50
CA GLY A 112 -17.83 -1.14 -6.49
C GLY A 112 -16.60 -1.70 -5.78
N CYS A 113 -15.47 -0.99 -5.82
CA CYS A 113 -14.25 -1.37 -5.11
C CYS A 113 -14.50 -1.47 -3.58
N LEU A 114 -13.88 -2.46 -2.94
CA LEU A 114 -14.02 -2.74 -1.51
C LEU A 114 -13.77 -1.51 -0.62
N GLU A 115 -12.75 -0.70 -0.93
CA GLU A 115 -12.42 0.51 -0.16
C GLU A 115 -13.56 1.53 -0.12
N ARG A 116 -14.47 1.52 -1.11
CA ARG A 116 -15.61 2.44 -1.14
C ARG A 116 -16.61 2.12 -0.03
N TYR A 117 -16.58 0.90 0.50
CA TYR A 117 -17.50 0.42 1.54
C TYR A 117 -16.80 0.12 2.86
N LEU A 118 -15.49 -0.13 2.82
CA LEU A 118 -14.69 -0.56 3.95
C LEU A 118 -13.39 0.26 4.05
N SER A 119 -13.49 1.52 4.47
CA SER A 119 -12.37 2.45 4.71
C SER A 119 -12.77 3.54 5.71
N LEU A 120 -11.81 4.36 6.19
CA LEU A 120 -12.17 5.52 7.02
C LEU A 120 -12.98 6.56 6.24
N GLU A 121 -12.73 6.72 4.93
CA GLU A 121 -13.55 7.59 4.08
C GLU A 121 -14.99 7.07 4.00
N ALA A 122 -15.18 5.76 3.77
CA ALA A 122 -16.50 5.15 3.75
C ALA A 122 -17.25 5.30 5.09
N LEU A 123 -16.53 5.16 6.21
CA LEU A 123 -17.09 5.37 7.55
C LEU A 123 -17.59 6.81 7.74
N ARG A 124 -16.85 7.81 7.24
CA ARG A 124 -17.19 9.24 7.36
C ARG A 124 -18.36 9.69 6.49
N ARG A 125 -18.72 8.95 5.44
CA ARG A 125 -19.86 9.25 4.56
C ARG A 125 -21.20 8.71 5.09
N ARG A 126 -21.18 7.88 6.14
CA ARG A 126 -22.38 7.37 6.82
C ARG A 126 -22.92 8.37 7.83
#